data_AF-A0A0P7BNB7-F1
#
_entry.id   AF-A0A0P7BNB7-F1
#
_cell.length_a   1.000
_cell.length_b   1.000
_cell.length_c   1.000
_cell.angle_alpha   90.00
_cell.angle_beta   90.00
_cell.angle_gamma   90.00
#
_symmetry.space_group_name_H-M   'P 1'
#
loop_
_entity.id
_entity.type
_entity.pdbx_description
1 polymer ?
#
loop_
_entity_poly.entity_id
_entity_poly.type
_entity_poly.pdbx_seq_one_letter_code
_entity_poly.pdbx_strand_id
1 'polypeptide(L)'
;MSLRLDDGGLECRQLKIDTAPSAATDPLAAIREIGNGLDILPHTHKATILESTWVKDQNMRIWSTTARPHSKYLPYSSPAKMVDFCLYLDDLSNTNALQALGRQTPTLTVNHTNFAPLQLSPIALSIETKRPGKELDAAQLQMGVWHAAQWKFLRSIVGLTGQPMSAAEEVSRRRLADEALAELGFIPGVIVQGHRWLFVCSTLEDRKTVLWTERQFGTTQSILDSYQIVAGLRELAGWIRDVYLPWFQSKVLSGLSDENET
;
A
#
# COMPACT_ATOMS: atom_id res chain seq x y z
N MET A 1 -30.71 14.05 -20.39
CA MET A 1 -30.41 13.26 -19.18
C MET A 1 -28.92 12.95 -19.24
N SER A 2 -28.08 13.76 -18.60
CA SER A 2 -26.63 13.66 -18.67
C SER A 2 -26.17 12.51 -17.78
N LEU A 3 -25.78 11.40 -18.40
CA LEU A 3 -25.06 10.31 -17.73
C LEU A 3 -23.64 10.81 -17.48
N ARG A 4 -23.37 11.27 -16.26
CA ARG A 4 -22.00 11.44 -15.78
C ARG A 4 -21.36 10.05 -15.72
N LEU A 5 -20.38 9.82 -16.59
CA LEU A 5 -19.44 8.73 -16.46
C LEU A 5 -18.64 9.00 -15.19
N ASP A 6 -18.65 8.08 -14.22
CA ASP A 6 -17.76 8.18 -13.06
C ASP A 6 -16.34 7.81 -13.53
N ASP A 7 -15.53 8.84 -13.80
CA ASP A 7 -14.13 8.81 -14.26
C ASP A 7 -13.14 8.28 -13.20
N GLY A 8 -13.23 6.99 -12.86
CA GLY A 8 -12.31 6.30 -11.94
C GLY A 8 -11.37 5.32 -12.64
N GLY A 9 -10.79 5.72 -13.78
CA GLY A 9 -9.96 4.85 -14.61
C GLY A 9 -8.66 4.37 -13.95
N LEU A 10 -8.03 3.36 -14.55
CA LEU A 10 -6.68 2.88 -14.22
C LEU A 10 -5.77 3.15 -15.43
N GLU A 11 -4.59 3.71 -15.19
CA GLU A 11 -3.55 3.93 -16.19
C GLU A 11 -2.23 3.30 -15.72
N CYS A 12 -1.42 2.80 -16.66
CA CYS A 12 -0.09 2.28 -16.37
C CYS A 12 0.96 3.16 -17.05
N ARG A 13 2.02 3.56 -16.33
CA ARG A 13 3.16 4.35 -16.80
C ARG A 13 4.47 3.71 -16.35
N GLN A 14 5.59 3.92 -17.05
CA GLN A 14 6.86 3.27 -16.70
C GLN A 14 7.77 4.20 -15.89
N LEU A 15 8.22 3.76 -14.70
CA LEU A 15 9.11 4.52 -13.80
C LEU A 15 10.47 4.89 -14.42
N LYS A 16 10.89 4.22 -15.49
CA LYS A 16 12.17 4.46 -16.16
C LYS A 16 12.09 5.47 -17.29
N ILE A 17 10.90 5.68 -17.84
CA ILE A 17 10.67 6.49 -19.04
C ILE A 17 9.95 7.78 -18.69
N ASP A 18 8.98 7.68 -17.79
CA ASP A 18 8.12 8.79 -17.38
C ASP A 18 8.66 9.45 -16.10
N THR A 19 8.39 10.76 -15.94
CA THR A 19 8.80 11.51 -14.75
C THR A 19 8.13 10.93 -13.52
N ALA A 20 8.93 10.39 -12.60
CA ALA A 20 8.46 9.86 -11.34
C ALA A 20 7.62 10.91 -10.57
N PRO A 21 6.56 10.49 -9.86
CA PRO A 21 5.75 11.40 -9.08
C PRO A 21 6.57 12.00 -7.94
N SER A 22 6.46 13.32 -7.76
CA SER A 22 7.25 14.07 -6.77
C SER A 22 7.11 13.52 -5.35
N ALA A 23 5.92 13.03 -4.99
CA ALA A 23 5.64 12.45 -3.68
C ALA A 23 6.33 11.10 -3.42
N ALA A 24 6.82 10.42 -4.46
CA ALA A 24 7.56 9.17 -4.33
C ALA A 24 9.07 9.34 -4.54
N THR A 25 9.58 10.57 -4.68
CA THR A 25 10.98 10.84 -5.08
C THR A 25 11.98 10.19 -4.14
N ASP A 26 11.85 10.37 -2.83
CA ASP A 26 12.85 9.88 -1.88
C ASP A 26 12.86 8.35 -1.78
N PRO A 27 11.70 7.65 -1.62
CA PRO A 27 11.67 6.19 -1.67
C PRO A 27 12.12 5.63 -3.03
N LEU A 28 11.78 6.30 -4.14
CA LEU A 28 12.23 5.88 -5.48
C LEU A 28 13.73 6.06 -5.67
N ALA A 29 14.32 7.13 -5.13
CA ALA A 29 15.75 7.38 -5.17
C ALA A 29 16.50 6.33 -4.37
N ALA A 30 16.06 6.04 -3.13
CA ALA A 30 16.64 5.00 -2.29
C ALA A 30 16.54 3.61 -2.93
N ILE A 31 15.35 3.23 -3.44
CA ILE A 31 15.14 1.96 -4.15
C ILE A 31 16.02 1.88 -5.41
N ARG A 32 16.25 3.00 -6.10
CA ARG A 32 17.17 3.06 -7.24
C ARG A 32 18.62 2.86 -6.82
N GLU A 33 19.08 3.50 -5.75
CA GLU A 33 20.44 3.38 -5.23
C GLU A 33 20.72 1.94 -4.77
N ILE A 34 19.77 1.34 -4.05
CA ILE A 34 19.79 -0.08 -3.67
C ILE A 34 19.86 -0.97 -4.91
N GLY A 35 19.03 -0.73 -5.92
CA GLY A 35 19.09 -1.50 -7.17
C GLY A 35 20.45 -1.40 -7.88
N ASN A 36 21.19 -0.30 -7.66
CA ASN A 36 22.49 -0.03 -8.26
C ASN A 36 23.69 -0.54 -7.43
N GLY A 37 23.47 -1.16 -6.27
CA GLY A 37 24.60 -1.63 -5.43
C GLY A 37 25.05 -0.64 -4.36
N LEU A 38 24.39 0.51 -4.20
CA LEU A 38 24.81 1.60 -3.31
C LEU A 38 24.11 1.50 -1.95
N ASP A 39 24.85 1.77 -0.86
CA ASP A 39 24.35 1.81 0.54
C ASP A 39 23.61 0.56 1.04
N ILE A 40 23.76 -0.57 0.35
CA ILE A 40 23.04 -1.82 0.65
C ILE A 40 23.47 -2.42 1.98
N LEU A 41 24.75 -2.25 2.33
CA LEU A 41 25.35 -2.60 3.60
C LEU A 41 26.88 -2.34 3.58
N PRO A 42 27.45 -1.62 4.56
CA PRO A 42 28.88 -1.73 4.83
C PRO A 42 29.20 -3.18 5.18
N HIS A 43 30.15 -3.81 4.47
CA HIS A 43 30.54 -5.22 4.68
C HIS A 43 30.85 -5.57 6.14
N THR A 44 31.30 -4.58 6.92
CA THR A 44 31.62 -4.68 8.35
C THR A 44 30.41 -5.00 9.23
N HIS A 45 29.17 -4.71 8.79
CA HIS A 45 27.95 -4.87 9.61
C HIS A 45 27.15 -6.15 9.30
N LYS A 46 27.65 -6.99 8.37
CA LYS A 46 27.00 -8.23 7.94
C LYS A 46 26.72 -9.19 9.11
N ALA A 47 27.70 -9.39 10.01
CA ALA A 47 27.55 -10.28 11.17
C ALA A 47 26.51 -9.75 12.15
N THR A 48 26.57 -8.44 12.46
CA THR A 48 25.64 -7.76 13.37
C THR A 48 24.19 -7.86 12.89
N ILE A 49 23.94 -7.81 11.57
CA ILE A 49 22.57 -7.93 11.02
C ILE A 49 22.05 -9.36 11.06
N LEU A 50 22.91 -10.35 10.78
CA LEU A 50 22.54 -11.76 10.86
C LEU A 50 22.23 -12.19 12.30
N GLU A 51 22.79 -11.49 13.29
CA GLU A 51 22.59 -11.75 14.72
C GLU A 51 21.63 -10.76 15.41
N SER A 52 21.13 -9.74 14.70
CA SER A 52 20.34 -8.65 15.31
C SER A 52 18.95 -9.09 15.78
N THR A 53 18.57 -8.62 16.97
CA THR A 53 17.21 -8.73 17.54
C THR A 53 16.14 -7.98 16.74
N TRP A 54 16.54 -7.07 15.83
CA TRP A 54 15.66 -6.37 14.88
C TRP A 54 14.94 -7.31 13.90
N VAL A 55 15.48 -8.51 13.65
CA VAL A 55 14.80 -9.57 12.88
C VAL A 55 13.68 -10.24 13.68
N LYS A 56 13.66 -10.06 15.02
CA LYS A 56 12.69 -10.69 15.94
C LYS A 56 11.61 -9.73 16.42
N ASP A 57 11.84 -8.41 16.38
CA ASP A 57 10.98 -7.39 17.01
C ASP A 57 10.60 -6.27 16.02
N GLN A 58 9.61 -6.55 15.18
CA GLN A 58 8.89 -5.53 14.42
C GLN A 58 7.40 -5.80 14.62
N ASN A 59 6.66 -4.76 15.00
CA ASN A 59 5.19 -4.69 15.11
C ASN A 59 4.46 -4.85 13.74
N MET A 60 5.06 -5.59 12.82
CA MET A 60 4.61 -5.84 11.46
C MET A 60 4.69 -7.34 11.21
N ARG A 61 3.54 -8.02 11.26
CA ARG A 61 3.46 -9.44 10.91
C ARG A 61 3.42 -9.60 9.40
N ILE A 62 4.12 -10.63 8.93
CA ILE A 62 4.17 -11.00 7.52
C ILE A 62 3.21 -12.19 7.34
N TRP A 63 2.33 -12.11 6.33
CA TRP A 63 1.60 -13.19 5.63
C TRP A 63 0.06 -13.05 5.61
N SER A 64 -0.48 -13.02 4.40
CA SER A 64 -1.84 -13.40 4.03
C SER A 64 -1.83 -13.76 2.53
N THR A 65 -2.20 -15.00 2.18
CA THR A 65 -2.07 -15.54 0.82
C THR A 65 -3.38 -15.58 0.03
N THR A 66 -4.47 -15.05 0.58
CA THR A 66 -5.80 -15.21 -0.05
C THR A 66 -6.73 -14.00 -0.10
N ALA A 67 -6.24 -12.81 0.25
CA ALA A 67 -7.05 -11.60 0.26
C ALA A 67 -7.53 -11.19 -1.16
N ARG A 68 -8.82 -10.89 -1.30
CA ARG A 68 -9.47 -10.42 -2.54
C ARG A 68 -10.10 -9.04 -2.35
N PRO A 69 -10.03 -8.12 -3.33
CA PRO A 69 -10.69 -6.83 -3.20
C PRO A 69 -12.20 -7.05 -3.20
N HIS A 70 -12.89 -6.35 -2.30
CA HIS A 70 -14.34 -6.39 -2.23
C HIS A 70 -14.94 -5.68 -3.45
N SER A 71 -16.02 -6.24 -4.01
CA SER A 71 -16.61 -5.80 -5.28
C SER A 71 -16.98 -4.31 -5.31
N LYS A 72 -17.44 -3.76 -4.18
CA LYS A 72 -17.73 -2.32 -4.01
C LYS A 72 -16.53 -1.40 -4.34
N TYR A 73 -15.31 -1.87 -4.12
CA TYR A 73 -14.10 -1.08 -4.34
C TYR A 73 -13.44 -1.32 -5.69
N LEU A 74 -13.89 -2.33 -6.45
CA LEU A 74 -13.32 -2.59 -7.77
C LEU A 74 -13.66 -1.48 -8.78
N PRO A 75 -12.77 -1.20 -9.73
CA PRO A 75 -13.11 -0.50 -10.96
C PRO A 75 -14.19 -1.27 -11.73
N TYR A 76 -14.99 -0.55 -12.53
CA TYR A 76 -16.08 -1.15 -13.31
C TYR A 76 -15.58 -2.29 -14.21
N SER A 77 -16.32 -3.41 -14.24
CA SER A 77 -16.02 -4.61 -15.05
C SER A 77 -14.65 -5.28 -14.82
N SER A 78 -13.95 -4.99 -13.72
CA SER A 78 -12.66 -5.62 -13.40
C SER A 78 -12.84 -6.92 -12.60
N PRO A 79 -12.11 -8.00 -12.93
CA PRO A 79 -12.18 -9.25 -12.18
C PRO A 79 -11.52 -9.11 -10.80
N ALA A 80 -12.18 -9.63 -9.76
CA ALA A 80 -11.62 -9.68 -8.40
C ALA A 80 -10.51 -10.75 -8.31
N LYS A 81 -9.24 -10.33 -8.40
CA LYS A 81 -8.08 -11.21 -8.26
C LYS A 81 -7.32 -10.92 -6.95
N MET A 82 -6.71 -11.97 -6.41
CA MET A 82 -6.01 -11.96 -5.12
C MET A 82 -4.67 -11.24 -5.23
N VAL A 83 -4.18 -10.72 -4.10
CA VAL A 83 -2.75 -10.44 -3.91
C VAL A 83 -2.09 -11.64 -3.24
N ASP A 84 -0.87 -12.00 -3.64
CA ASP A 84 -0.17 -13.16 -3.09
C ASP A 84 0.37 -12.92 -1.67
N PHE A 85 0.89 -11.73 -1.37
CA PHE A 85 1.32 -11.35 -0.02
C PHE A 85 1.05 -9.88 0.28
N CYS A 86 0.96 -9.52 1.56
CA CYS A 86 0.92 -8.14 1.99
C CYS A 86 1.67 -7.95 3.32
N LEU A 87 2.19 -6.74 3.53
CA LEU A 87 2.62 -6.27 4.84
C LEU A 87 1.48 -5.45 5.44
N TYR A 88 1.19 -5.72 6.70
CA TYR A 88 0.12 -5.07 7.44
C TYR A 88 0.59 -4.64 8.82
N LEU A 89 -0.06 -3.63 9.38
CA LEU A 89 0.24 -3.11 10.70
C LEU A 89 -0.38 -4.03 11.77
N ASP A 90 0.44 -4.55 12.71
CA ASP A 90 -0.01 -5.47 13.77
C ASP A 90 -0.25 -4.76 15.11
N ASP A 91 0.47 -3.66 15.38
CA ASP A 91 0.34 -2.89 16.62
C ASP A 91 -0.04 -1.44 16.34
N LEU A 92 -1.32 -1.25 16.03
CA LEU A 92 -1.97 0.03 16.23
C LEU A 92 -2.55 -0.05 17.63
N SER A 93 -1.98 0.70 18.58
CA SER A 93 -2.35 0.75 20.00
C SER A 93 -3.81 1.18 20.29
N ASN A 94 -4.70 1.09 19.30
CA ASN A 94 -6.06 1.56 19.28
C ASN A 94 -7.00 0.55 18.57
N THR A 95 -7.09 -0.65 19.15
CA THR A 95 -7.97 -1.72 18.65
C THR A 95 -9.44 -1.29 18.60
N ASN A 96 -9.88 -0.42 19.52
CA ASN A 96 -11.26 0.09 19.54
C ASN A 96 -11.57 0.92 18.28
N ALA A 97 -10.70 1.87 17.92
CA ALA A 97 -10.89 2.65 16.69
C ALA A 97 -10.88 1.78 15.43
N LEU A 98 -10.04 0.75 15.38
CA LEU A 98 -10.01 -0.21 14.27
C LEU A 98 -11.31 -1.03 14.17
N GLN A 99 -11.85 -1.47 15.31
CA GLN A 99 -13.14 -2.16 15.35
C GLN A 99 -14.29 -1.24 14.95
N ALA A 100 -14.28 0.01 15.43
CA ALA A 100 -15.26 1.02 15.05
C ALA A 100 -15.21 1.28 13.54
N LEU A 101 -14.01 1.43 12.98
CA LEU A 101 -13.80 1.54 11.53
C LEU A 101 -14.37 0.33 10.80
N GLY A 102 -13.99 -0.88 11.19
CA GLY A 102 -14.47 -2.12 10.56
C GLY A 102 -16.00 -2.22 10.54
N ARG A 103 -16.69 -1.79 11.60
CA ARG A 103 -18.17 -1.78 11.64
C ARG A 103 -18.81 -0.79 10.67
N GLN A 104 -18.10 0.28 10.31
CA GLN A 104 -18.57 1.28 9.36
C GLN A 104 -18.24 0.93 7.90
N THR A 105 -17.36 -0.06 7.66
CA THR A 105 -16.99 -0.47 6.31
C THR A 105 -17.85 -1.64 5.82
N PRO A 106 -18.24 -1.62 4.52
CA PRO A 106 -18.87 -2.77 3.85
C PRO A 106 -18.08 -4.09 3.91
N THR A 107 -16.77 -4.00 4.11
CA THR A 107 -15.88 -5.17 4.21
C THR A 107 -15.90 -5.81 5.59
N LEU A 108 -16.43 -5.12 6.60
CA LEU A 108 -16.29 -5.48 8.01
C LEU A 108 -14.82 -5.55 8.47
N THR A 109 -13.93 -4.90 7.73
CA THR A 109 -12.48 -4.85 7.96
C THR A 109 -11.97 -3.42 7.80
N VAL A 110 -10.73 -3.18 8.23
CA VAL A 110 -10.00 -1.94 8.01
C VAL A 110 -9.31 -1.89 6.63
N ASN A 111 -9.74 -2.74 5.69
CA ASN A 111 -9.16 -2.88 4.36
C ASN A 111 -10.21 -2.89 3.25
N HIS A 112 -9.76 -2.73 2.00
CA HIS A 112 -10.55 -2.92 0.78
C HIS A 112 -10.91 -4.39 0.48
N THR A 113 -10.61 -5.32 1.39
CA THR A 113 -10.89 -6.76 1.32
C THR A 113 -11.69 -7.20 2.54
N ASN A 114 -12.61 -8.16 2.39
CA ASN A 114 -13.34 -8.78 3.51
C ASN A 114 -12.59 -10.00 4.11
N PHE A 115 -11.29 -10.09 3.88
CA PHE A 115 -10.48 -11.21 4.36
C PHE A 115 -10.29 -11.13 5.88
N ALA A 116 -11.01 -11.99 6.61
CA ALA A 116 -11.08 -11.96 8.07
C ALA A 116 -9.72 -11.98 8.80
N PRO A 117 -8.68 -12.72 8.33
CA PRO A 117 -7.36 -12.66 8.97
C PRO A 117 -6.68 -11.29 8.95
N LEU A 118 -7.14 -10.36 8.08
CA LEU A 118 -6.67 -8.97 8.03
C LEU A 118 -7.73 -7.99 8.54
N GLN A 119 -8.69 -8.45 9.34
CA GLN A 119 -9.85 -7.65 9.73
C GLN A 119 -9.47 -6.33 10.39
N LEU A 120 -8.49 -6.35 11.30
CA LEU A 120 -8.04 -5.19 12.07
C LEU A 120 -6.60 -4.76 11.71
N SER A 121 -6.08 -5.26 10.58
CA SER A 121 -4.68 -5.10 10.20
C SER A 121 -4.57 -4.37 8.87
N PRO A 122 -4.39 -3.03 8.85
CA PRO A 122 -4.33 -2.25 7.62
C PRO A 122 -3.19 -2.70 6.70
N ILE A 123 -3.51 -2.93 5.43
CA ILE A 123 -2.57 -3.30 4.38
C ILE A 123 -1.83 -2.04 3.92
N ALA A 124 -0.50 -2.05 4.05
CA ALA A 124 0.35 -0.91 3.68
C ALA A 124 1.27 -1.20 2.48
N LEU A 125 1.61 -2.47 2.22
CA LEU A 125 2.35 -2.91 1.04
C LEU A 125 1.78 -4.22 0.50
N SER A 126 1.68 -4.32 -0.83
CA SER A 126 1.15 -5.49 -1.54
C SER A 126 2.24 -6.11 -2.42
N ILE A 127 2.35 -7.45 -2.42
CA ILE A 127 3.34 -8.20 -3.19
C ILE A 127 2.62 -9.22 -4.07
N GLU A 128 2.85 -9.13 -5.37
CA GLU A 128 2.32 -10.07 -6.36
C GLU A 128 3.45 -10.96 -6.90
N THR A 129 3.22 -12.26 -7.01
CA THR A 129 4.20 -13.20 -7.54
C THR A 129 3.78 -13.78 -8.89
N LYS A 130 4.74 -13.98 -9.77
CA LYS A 130 4.54 -14.63 -11.07
C LYS A 130 5.65 -15.63 -11.35
N ARG A 131 5.23 -16.74 -11.96
CA ARG A 131 6.16 -17.72 -12.52
C ARG A 131 7.01 -17.08 -13.62
N PRO A 132 8.26 -17.54 -13.81
CA PRO A 132 9.08 -17.14 -14.94
C PRO A 132 8.33 -17.31 -16.27
N GLY A 133 8.51 -16.37 -17.20
CA GLY A 133 7.92 -16.44 -18.54
C GLY A 133 6.41 -16.14 -18.63
N LYS A 134 5.73 -15.82 -17.52
CA LYS A 134 4.36 -15.28 -17.57
C LYS A 134 4.37 -13.76 -17.81
N GLU A 135 3.34 -13.27 -18.49
CA GLU A 135 3.16 -11.86 -18.84
C GLU A 135 3.21 -10.96 -17.60
N LEU A 136 4.23 -10.09 -17.56
CA LEU A 136 4.42 -9.08 -16.52
C LEU A 136 3.25 -8.08 -16.52
N ASP A 137 2.75 -7.76 -17.71
CA ASP A 137 1.61 -6.85 -17.93
C ASP A 137 0.36 -7.30 -17.17
N ALA A 138 0.12 -8.62 -17.09
CA ALA A 138 -1.00 -9.16 -16.33
C ALA A 138 -0.83 -8.96 -14.81
N ALA A 139 0.40 -9.03 -14.30
CA ALA A 139 0.71 -8.75 -12.89
C ALA A 139 0.61 -7.26 -12.57
N GLN A 140 1.10 -6.41 -13.47
CA GLN A 140 0.96 -4.96 -13.37
C GLN A 140 -0.51 -4.56 -13.37
N LEU A 141 -1.32 -5.07 -14.30
CA LEU A 141 -2.77 -4.81 -14.33
C LEU A 141 -3.46 -5.27 -13.04
N GLN A 142 -3.09 -6.45 -12.51
CA GLN A 142 -3.61 -6.93 -11.24
C GLN A 142 -3.26 -6.00 -10.07
N MET A 143 -2.00 -5.58 -9.98
CA MET A 143 -1.56 -4.63 -8.95
C MET A 143 -2.28 -3.28 -9.09
N GLY A 144 -2.46 -2.79 -10.32
CA GLY A 144 -3.18 -1.55 -10.59
C GLY A 144 -4.65 -1.61 -10.15
N VAL A 145 -5.36 -2.70 -10.46
CA VAL A 145 -6.73 -2.92 -9.98
C VAL A 145 -6.79 -3.01 -8.46
N TRP A 146 -5.83 -3.69 -7.84
CA TRP A 146 -5.71 -3.81 -6.39
C TRP A 146 -5.50 -2.44 -5.72
N HIS A 147 -4.56 -1.64 -6.23
CA HIS A 147 -4.29 -0.29 -5.74
C HIS A 147 -5.46 0.66 -5.99
N ALA A 148 -6.15 0.57 -7.13
CA ALA A 148 -7.33 1.39 -7.39
C ALA A 148 -8.45 1.11 -6.36
N ALA A 149 -8.63 -0.17 -6.01
CA ALA A 149 -9.55 -0.54 -4.93
C ALA A 149 -9.10 -0.02 -3.57
N GLN A 150 -7.80 -0.07 -3.27
CA GLN A 150 -7.25 0.48 -2.04
C GLN A 150 -7.44 2.00 -1.94
N TRP A 151 -7.15 2.75 -3.00
CA TRP A 151 -7.39 4.20 -3.04
C TRP A 151 -8.87 4.55 -2.82
N LYS A 152 -9.77 3.84 -3.50
CA LYS A 152 -11.21 4.04 -3.35
C LYS A 152 -11.68 3.74 -1.92
N PHE A 153 -11.13 2.71 -1.30
CA PHE A 153 -11.38 2.37 0.10
C PHE A 153 -10.87 3.45 1.05
N LEU A 154 -9.60 3.87 0.94
CA LEU A 154 -9.02 4.92 1.78
C LEU A 154 -9.84 6.22 1.70
N ARG A 155 -10.25 6.62 0.49
CA ARG A 155 -11.14 7.78 0.29
C ARG A 155 -12.48 7.66 1.02
N SER A 156 -13.01 6.44 1.12
CA SER A 156 -14.28 6.20 1.79
C SER A 156 -14.19 6.24 3.31
N ILE A 157 -13.00 6.05 3.89
CA ILE A 157 -12.80 5.96 5.33
C ILE A 157 -12.10 7.17 5.96
N VAL A 158 -11.38 7.98 5.18
CA VAL A 158 -10.74 9.19 5.69
C VAL A 158 -11.80 10.15 6.25
N GLY A 159 -11.52 10.66 7.46
CA GLY A 159 -12.39 11.60 8.17
C GLY A 159 -13.71 10.99 8.67
N LEU A 160 -13.85 9.66 8.70
CA LEU A 160 -14.98 9.03 9.41
C LEU A 160 -14.87 9.31 10.91
N THR A 161 -16.02 9.42 11.55
CA THR A 161 -16.12 9.60 13.00
C THR A 161 -17.10 8.61 13.60
N GLY A 162 -17.10 8.47 14.93
CA GLY A 162 -18.11 7.67 15.62
C GLY A 162 -19.53 8.21 15.51
N GLN A 163 -19.70 9.48 15.10
CA GLN A 163 -20.98 10.17 15.07
C GLN A 163 -21.59 10.19 13.66
N PRO A 164 -22.94 10.15 13.54
CA PRO A 164 -23.60 10.34 12.27
C PRO A 164 -23.31 11.72 11.67
N MET A 165 -22.94 11.76 10.39
CA MET A 165 -22.73 13.01 9.65
C MET A 165 -23.98 13.44 8.88
N SER A 166 -24.25 14.74 8.88
CA SER A 166 -25.20 15.37 7.97
C SER A 166 -24.72 15.30 6.50
N ALA A 167 -25.62 15.54 5.56
CA ALA A 167 -25.27 15.58 4.14
C ALA A 167 -24.19 16.64 3.81
N ALA A 168 -24.19 17.78 4.50
CA ALA A 168 -23.21 18.85 4.30
C ALA A 168 -21.82 18.48 4.84
N GLU A 169 -21.77 17.81 5.99
CA GLU A 169 -20.52 17.29 6.56
C GLU A 169 -19.92 16.19 5.68
N GLU A 170 -20.74 15.30 5.14
CA GLU A 170 -20.28 14.24 4.23
C GLU A 170 -19.69 14.82 2.93
N VAL A 171 -20.24 15.91 2.40
CA VAL A 171 -19.65 16.61 1.24
C VAL A 171 -18.29 17.22 1.61
N SER A 172 -18.20 17.85 2.79
CA SER A 172 -16.96 18.46 3.27
C SER A 172 -15.87 17.41 3.54
N ARG A 173 -16.24 16.29 4.18
CA ARG A 173 -15.35 15.15 4.42
C ARG A 173 -14.77 14.60 3.12
N ARG A 174 -15.58 14.43 2.07
CA ARG A 174 -15.08 13.93 0.77
C ARG A 174 -14.03 14.84 0.16
N ARG A 175 -14.13 16.16 0.33
CA ARG A 175 -13.11 17.11 -0.13
C ARG A 175 -11.83 16.96 0.69
N LEU A 176 -11.94 16.93 2.01
CA LEU A 176 -10.80 16.72 2.91
C LEU A 176 -10.12 15.36 2.67
N ALA A 177 -10.90 14.34 2.30
CA ALA A 177 -10.36 13.04 1.93
C ALA A 177 -9.47 13.13 0.68
N ASP A 178 -9.85 13.91 -0.33
CA ASP A 178 -9.02 14.11 -1.52
C ASP A 178 -7.68 14.77 -1.16
N GLU A 179 -7.72 15.78 -0.30
CA GLU A 179 -6.53 16.48 0.20
C GLU A 179 -5.62 15.56 1.03
N ALA A 180 -6.19 14.74 1.92
CA ALA A 180 -5.45 13.78 2.72
C ALA A 180 -4.81 12.66 1.88
N LEU A 181 -5.48 12.22 0.80
CA LEU A 181 -4.90 11.22 -0.11
C LEU A 181 -3.78 11.82 -0.97
N ALA A 182 -3.89 13.10 -1.36
CA ALA A 182 -2.81 13.82 -2.01
C ALA A 182 -1.59 13.96 -1.08
N GLU A 183 -1.82 14.19 0.22
CA GLU A 183 -0.77 14.20 1.25
C GLU A 183 -0.07 12.84 1.39
N LEU A 184 -0.81 11.72 1.32
CA LEU A 184 -0.21 10.38 1.33
C LEU A 184 0.71 10.16 0.12
N GLY A 185 0.37 10.76 -1.02
CA GLY A 185 1.20 10.81 -2.21
C GLY A 185 1.13 9.54 -3.07
N PHE A 186 1.47 8.38 -2.52
CA PHE A 186 1.49 7.12 -3.26
C PHE A 186 1.21 5.87 -2.40
N ILE A 187 0.90 4.76 -3.06
CA ILE A 187 0.82 3.41 -2.45
C ILE A 187 1.86 2.50 -3.10
N PRO A 188 2.77 1.87 -2.33
CA PRO A 188 3.79 0.98 -2.87
C PRO A 188 3.25 -0.43 -3.15
N GLY A 189 3.90 -1.11 -4.09
CA GLY A 189 3.72 -2.52 -4.39
C GLY A 189 5.03 -3.16 -4.84
N VAL A 190 5.08 -4.49 -4.76
CA VAL A 190 6.20 -5.28 -5.29
C VAL A 190 5.66 -6.35 -6.23
N ILE A 191 6.32 -6.52 -7.37
CA ILE A 191 6.08 -7.65 -8.27
C ILE A 191 7.33 -8.54 -8.28
N VAL A 192 7.17 -9.80 -7.91
CA VAL A 192 8.22 -10.82 -7.99
C VAL A 192 7.96 -11.68 -9.23
N GLN A 193 8.85 -11.61 -10.21
CA GLN A 193 8.76 -12.41 -11.44
C GLN A 193 9.99 -13.30 -11.58
N GLY A 194 9.81 -14.59 -11.31
CA GLY A 194 10.94 -15.53 -11.23
C GLY A 194 11.96 -15.06 -10.18
N HIS A 195 13.16 -14.68 -10.62
CA HIS A 195 14.22 -14.18 -9.75
C HIS A 195 14.19 -12.67 -9.54
N ARG A 196 13.38 -11.93 -10.29
CA ARG A 196 13.40 -10.46 -10.34
C ARG A 196 12.42 -9.87 -9.34
N TRP A 197 12.89 -8.88 -8.58
CA TRP A 197 12.07 -8.12 -7.64
C TRP A 197 11.92 -6.69 -8.15
N LEU A 198 10.67 -6.33 -8.44
CA LEU A 198 10.30 -5.08 -9.10
C LEU A 198 9.48 -4.24 -8.13
N PHE A 199 9.93 -3.02 -7.86
CA PHE A 199 9.12 -2.01 -7.22
C PHE A 199 8.12 -1.45 -8.24
N VAL A 200 6.89 -1.28 -7.78
CA VAL A 200 5.82 -0.55 -8.45
C VAL A 200 5.14 0.35 -7.43
N CYS A 201 4.49 1.42 -7.86
CA CYS A 201 3.67 2.23 -6.98
C CYS A 201 2.47 2.78 -7.73
N SER A 202 1.47 3.30 -7.02
CA SER A 202 0.41 4.07 -7.66
C SER A 202 0.20 5.41 -7.00
N THR A 203 -0.25 6.37 -7.80
CA THR A 203 -0.66 7.71 -7.38
C THR A 203 -2.11 7.97 -7.80
N LEU A 204 -2.68 9.07 -7.29
CA LEU A 204 -3.93 9.61 -7.78
C LEU A 204 -3.67 10.87 -8.61
N GLU A 205 -4.07 10.85 -9.87
CA GLU A 205 -4.08 12.02 -10.76
C GLU A 205 -5.51 12.28 -11.19
N ASP A 206 -6.08 13.45 -10.86
CA ASP A 206 -7.47 13.78 -11.18
C ASP A 206 -8.49 12.70 -10.79
N ARG A 207 -8.26 12.05 -9.63
CA ARG A 207 -9.05 10.91 -9.08
C ARG A 207 -8.93 9.60 -9.86
N LYS A 208 -8.09 9.55 -10.88
CA LYS A 208 -7.68 8.36 -11.60
C LYS A 208 -6.50 7.70 -10.90
N THR A 209 -6.48 6.37 -10.85
CA THR A 209 -5.29 5.66 -10.35
C THR A 209 -4.28 5.53 -11.48
N VAL A 210 -3.05 6.01 -11.25
CA VAL A 210 -1.92 5.81 -12.16
C VAL A 210 -0.95 4.84 -11.50
N LEU A 211 -0.73 3.67 -12.09
CA LEU A 211 0.25 2.68 -11.67
C LEU A 211 1.57 2.94 -12.40
N TRP A 212 2.61 3.20 -11.63
CA TRP A 212 3.98 3.34 -12.08
C TRP A 212 4.71 2.01 -11.98
N THR A 213 5.15 1.48 -13.11
CA THR A 213 5.66 0.11 -13.23
C THR A 213 7.17 0.07 -13.47
N GLU A 214 7.77 -1.08 -13.13
CA GLU A 214 9.09 -1.53 -13.62
C GLU A 214 10.36 -0.84 -13.08
N ARG A 215 10.54 -0.80 -11.75
CA ARG A 215 11.87 -0.57 -11.16
C ARG A 215 12.41 -1.83 -10.49
N GLN A 216 13.28 -2.57 -11.18
CA GLN A 216 13.99 -3.68 -10.55
C GLN A 216 14.95 -3.14 -9.49
N PHE A 217 14.87 -3.69 -8.27
CA PHE A 217 15.74 -3.30 -7.15
C PHE A 217 16.55 -4.46 -6.58
N GLY A 218 16.34 -5.68 -7.07
CA GLY A 218 17.16 -6.83 -6.71
C GLY A 218 16.79 -8.10 -7.47
N THR A 219 17.64 -9.11 -7.34
CA THR A 219 17.42 -10.45 -7.89
C THR A 219 17.88 -11.54 -6.93
N THR A 220 17.34 -12.75 -7.07
CA THR A 220 17.84 -13.91 -6.31
C THR A 220 18.94 -14.68 -7.07
N GLN A 221 19.53 -14.10 -8.11
CA GLN A 221 20.54 -14.79 -8.95
C GLN A 221 21.95 -14.66 -8.40
N SER A 222 22.18 -13.72 -7.48
CA SER A 222 23.43 -13.58 -6.74
C SER A 222 23.16 -13.25 -5.27
N ILE A 223 24.16 -13.51 -4.42
CA ILE A 223 24.09 -13.17 -2.98
C ILE A 223 23.97 -11.65 -2.81
N LEU A 224 24.75 -10.87 -3.58
CA LEU A 224 24.71 -9.42 -3.54
C LEU A 224 23.32 -8.91 -3.91
N ASP A 225 22.78 -9.39 -5.04
CA ASP A 225 21.45 -8.99 -5.52
C ASP A 225 20.33 -9.36 -4.53
N SER A 226 20.53 -10.45 -3.79
CA SER A 226 19.61 -10.87 -2.72
C SER A 226 19.65 -9.93 -1.53
N TYR A 227 20.81 -9.36 -1.18
CA TYR A 227 20.88 -8.31 -0.16
C TYR A 227 20.21 -7.01 -0.61
N GLN A 228 20.22 -6.69 -1.91
CA GLN A 228 19.45 -5.55 -2.44
C GLN A 228 17.95 -5.75 -2.23
N ILE A 229 17.44 -6.98 -2.39
CA ILE A 229 16.04 -7.30 -2.08
C ILE A 229 15.74 -6.99 -0.62
N VAL A 230 16.58 -7.47 0.30
CA VAL A 230 16.40 -7.24 1.74
C VAL A 230 16.44 -5.74 2.06
N ALA A 231 17.40 -5.00 1.50
CA ALA A 231 17.50 -3.56 1.68
C ALA A 231 16.26 -2.83 1.15
N GLY A 232 15.80 -3.16 -0.07
CA GLY A 232 14.62 -2.53 -0.64
C GLY A 232 13.35 -2.80 0.16
N LEU A 233 13.16 -4.03 0.67
CA LEU A 233 12.04 -4.33 1.55
C LEU A 233 12.11 -3.57 2.89
N ARG A 234 13.32 -3.32 3.42
CA ARG A 234 13.52 -2.51 4.62
C ARG A 234 13.20 -1.04 4.39
N GLU A 235 13.57 -0.48 3.23
CA GLU A 235 13.18 0.89 2.88
C GLU A 235 11.66 1.04 2.79
N LEU A 236 10.96 0.07 2.16
CA LEU A 236 9.50 0.08 2.12
C LEU A 236 8.88 -0.08 3.51
N ALA A 237 9.45 -0.94 4.36
CA ALA A 237 9.05 -1.04 5.76
C ALA A 237 9.26 0.27 6.54
N GLY A 238 10.37 0.97 6.29
CA GLY A 238 10.66 2.29 6.84
C GLY A 238 9.60 3.30 6.43
N TRP A 239 9.27 3.38 5.14
CA TRP A 239 8.19 4.25 4.65
C TRP A 239 6.82 3.92 5.28
N ILE A 240 6.50 2.63 5.45
CA ILE A 240 5.26 2.22 6.13
C ILE A 240 5.23 2.76 7.57
N ARG A 241 6.33 2.60 8.31
CA ARG A 241 6.45 3.05 9.71
C ARG A 241 6.43 4.56 9.84
N ASP A 242 7.16 5.27 9.00
CA ASP A 242 7.45 6.70 9.18
C ASP A 242 6.45 7.60 8.45
N VAL A 243 5.74 7.09 7.44
CA VAL A 243 4.81 7.86 6.61
C VAL A 243 3.39 7.27 6.68
N TYR A 244 3.20 6.02 6.26
CA TYR A 244 1.85 5.46 6.12
C TYR A 244 1.14 5.32 7.47
N LEU A 245 1.84 4.82 8.49
CA LEU A 245 1.29 4.57 9.81
C LEU A 245 0.85 5.87 10.51
N PRO A 246 1.70 6.91 10.67
CA PRO A 246 1.28 8.19 11.23
C PRO A 246 0.14 8.85 10.44
N TRP A 247 0.19 8.75 9.11
CA TRP A 247 -0.89 9.24 8.25
C TRP A 247 -2.20 8.51 8.51
N PHE A 248 -2.20 7.18 8.60
CA PHE A 248 -3.40 6.38 8.84
C PHE A 248 -3.99 6.69 10.22
N GLN A 249 -3.16 6.80 11.26
CA GLN A 249 -3.60 7.18 12.59
C GLN A 249 -4.25 8.59 12.59
N SER A 250 -3.59 9.56 11.98
CA SER A 250 -4.05 10.96 11.96
C SER A 250 -5.31 11.17 11.12
N LYS A 251 -5.36 10.59 9.91
CA LYS A 251 -6.41 10.90 8.92
C LYS A 251 -7.58 9.92 8.94
N VAL A 252 -7.39 8.71 9.47
CA VAL A 252 -8.42 7.65 9.47
C VAL A 252 -8.92 7.35 10.88
N LEU A 253 -8.02 7.16 11.86
CA LEU A 253 -8.42 6.68 13.19
C LEU A 253 -8.74 7.78 14.21
N SER A 254 -8.28 9.02 13.99
CA SER A 254 -8.42 10.12 14.96
C SER A 254 -9.86 10.38 15.40
N GLY A 255 -10.81 10.42 14.46
CA GLY A 255 -12.25 10.64 14.76
C GLY A 255 -13.00 9.41 15.28
N LEU A 256 -12.34 8.24 15.35
CA LEU A 256 -12.90 6.95 15.77
C LEU A 256 -12.32 6.47 17.10
N SER A 257 -11.37 7.21 17.66
CA SER A 257 -10.79 6.95 18.98
C SER A 257 -11.74 7.46 20.05
N ASP A 258 -12.02 6.68 21.09
CA ASP A 258 -12.88 7.12 22.19
C ASP A 258 -12.24 8.34 22.88
N GLU A 259 -12.98 9.45 23.03
CA GLU A 259 -12.56 10.61 23.83
C GLU A 259 -12.56 10.32 25.36
N ASN A 260 -12.80 9.08 25.78
CA ASN A 260 -13.08 8.71 27.18
C ASN A 260 -11.93 7.93 27.86
N GLU A 261 -10.69 8.35 27.65
CA GLU A 261 -9.59 8.01 28.58
C GLU A 261 -8.88 9.31 29.01
N THR A 262 -9.58 10.11 29.81
CA THR A 262 -8.97 11.06 30.76
C THR A 262 -9.43 10.74 32.16
#